data_AF-A0ABC8YTR7-F1
#
_entry.id   AF-A0ABC8YTR7-F1
#
_cell.length_a   1.000
_cell.length_b   1.000
_cell.length_c   1.000
_cell.angle_alpha   90.00
_cell.angle_beta   90.00
_cell.angle_gamma   90.00
#
_symmetry.space_group_name_H-M   'P 1'
#
loop_
_entity.id
_entity.type
_entity.pdbx_description
1 polymer ?
#
loop_
_entity_poly.entity_id
_entity_poly.type
_entity_poly.pdbx_seq_one_letter_code
_entity_poly.pdbx_strand_id
1 'polypeptide(L)'
;MRTVSTSTASASGGKQLPLVECPSCGIPVIKIRSKQKETYGELFFKCPNNIKEDSRTCGFIRSEGQYEFYVRGLEKKDRGLEKKDEDEGHHFGDGNDVLRWQWFELKQEVGMMKQQVDTAAVEIGNLKMQIYELKEQKAAFLMSISVAVAGLVGLLVGLLVRAMWK
;
A
#
# COMPACT_ATOMS: atom_id res chain seq x y z
N MET A 1 -23.79 -6.74 -55.74
CA MET A 1 -23.81 -5.35 -55.25
C MET A 1 -24.88 -5.21 -54.18
N ARG A 2 -24.49 -4.99 -52.93
CA ARG A 2 -25.37 -4.54 -51.83
C ARG A 2 -24.63 -3.44 -51.10
N THR A 3 -25.15 -2.23 -51.24
CA THR A 3 -24.71 -1.00 -50.59
C THR A 3 -25.11 -1.05 -49.11
N VAL A 4 -24.14 -0.90 -48.21
CA VAL A 4 -24.43 -0.65 -46.78
C VAL A 4 -24.24 0.83 -46.54
N SER A 5 -25.34 1.49 -46.18
CA SER A 5 -25.42 2.91 -45.89
C SER A 5 -24.62 3.26 -44.63
N THR A 6 -23.64 4.13 -44.80
CA THR A 6 -22.88 4.74 -43.69
C THR A 6 -23.75 5.81 -43.03
N SER A 7 -24.27 5.53 -41.84
CA SER A 7 -24.94 6.54 -41.02
C SER A 7 -23.91 7.22 -40.12
N THR A 8 -23.47 8.40 -40.53
CA THR A 8 -22.64 9.29 -39.71
C THR A 8 -23.54 10.03 -38.73
N ALA A 9 -23.59 9.58 -37.48
CA ALA A 9 -24.25 10.30 -36.40
C ALA A 9 -23.19 11.03 -35.57
N SER A 10 -23.11 12.35 -35.76
CA SER A 10 -22.39 13.25 -34.86
C SER A 10 -23.21 13.42 -33.59
N ALA A 11 -22.83 12.71 -32.53
CA ALA A 11 -23.27 12.94 -31.16
C ALA A 11 -22.03 13.05 -30.28
N SER A 12 -22.05 13.97 -29.32
CA SER A 12 -21.05 14.25 -28.29
C SER A 12 -20.73 13.01 -27.43
N GLY A 13 -20.03 12.04 -28.01
CA GLY A 13 -19.80 10.71 -27.44
C GLY A 13 -18.45 10.64 -26.75
N GLY A 14 -18.43 10.74 -25.42
CA GLY A 14 -17.32 10.20 -24.63
C GLY A 14 -17.13 8.74 -25.04
N LYS A 15 -15.94 8.39 -25.52
CA LYS A 15 -15.65 7.05 -26.06
C LYS A 15 -16.04 5.99 -25.04
N GLN A 16 -17.05 5.16 -25.35
CA GLN A 16 -17.47 4.07 -24.48
C GLN A 16 -16.39 2.98 -24.53
N LEU A 17 -15.66 2.81 -23.43
CA LEU A 17 -14.63 1.78 -23.33
C LEU A 17 -15.29 0.38 -23.35
N PRO A 18 -14.76 -0.57 -24.14
CA PRO A 18 -15.34 -1.92 -24.23
C PRO A 18 -15.17 -2.65 -22.90
N LEU A 19 -16.14 -3.52 -22.56
CA LEU A 19 -16.11 -4.35 -21.34
C LEU A 19 -15.45 -5.70 -21.65
N VAL A 20 -14.12 -5.77 -21.55
CA VAL A 20 -13.34 -6.97 -21.83
C VAL A 20 -13.44 -7.98 -20.68
N GLU A 21 -12.97 -9.20 -20.92
CA GLU A 21 -12.95 -10.22 -19.88
C GLU A 21 -11.93 -9.93 -18.77
N CYS A 22 -12.32 -10.27 -17.54
CA CYS A 22 -11.43 -10.21 -16.39
C CYS A 22 -10.31 -11.26 -16.56
N PRO A 23 -9.03 -10.88 -16.44
CA PRO A 23 -7.91 -11.80 -16.65
C PRO A 23 -7.83 -12.93 -15.61
N SER A 24 -8.50 -12.79 -14.48
CA SER A 24 -8.51 -13.80 -13.42
C SER A 24 -9.73 -14.72 -13.48
N CYS A 25 -10.88 -14.23 -13.94
CA CYS A 25 -12.15 -14.96 -13.87
C CYS A 25 -12.71 -15.35 -15.24
N GLY A 26 -12.20 -14.78 -16.34
CA GLY A 26 -12.72 -15.03 -17.69
C GLY A 26 -14.16 -14.52 -17.91
N ILE A 27 -14.67 -13.66 -17.02
CA ILE A 27 -16.01 -13.07 -17.15
C ILE A 27 -15.92 -11.58 -17.49
N PRO A 28 -16.88 -11.02 -18.26
CA PRO A 28 -16.88 -9.61 -18.60
C PRO A 28 -16.84 -8.70 -17.38
N VAL A 29 -15.97 -7.70 -17.42
CA VAL A 29 -15.93 -6.67 -16.37
C VAL A 29 -17.17 -5.78 -16.46
N ILE A 30 -17.52 -5.14 -15.34
CA ILE A 30 -18.65 -4.23 -15.24
C ILE A 30 -18.17 -2.81 -14.96
N LYS A 31 -18.89 -1.84 -15.54
CA LYS A 31 -18.72 -0.41 -15.23
C LYS A 31 -19.61 -0.05 -14.05
N ILE A 32 -19.03 0.56 -13.01
CA ILE A 32 -19.76 1.04 -11.84
C ILE A 32 -19.44 2.51 -11.59
N ARG A 33 -20.37 3.20 -10.92
CA ARG A 33 -20.16 4.54 -10.38
C ARG A 33 -20.00 4.44 -8.87
N SER A 34 -18.91 4.98 -8.33
CA SER A 34 -18.60 4.88 -6.90
C SER A 34 -19.61 5.68 -6.07
N LYS A 35 -20.01 5.06 -4.95
CA LYS A 35 -20.83 5.68 -3.90
C LYS A 35 -20.02 5.95 -2.63
N GLN A 36 -18.69 5.73 -2.65
CA GLN A 36 -17.82 6.03 -1.51
C GLN A 36 -17.59 7.53 -1.41
N LYS A 37 -17.43 8.06 -0.20
CA LYS A 37 -17.37 9.50 0.05
C LYS A 37 -16.21 10.17 -0.68
N GLU A 38 -15.08 9.50 -0.74
CA GLU A 38 -13.82 10.02 -1.30
C GLU A 38 -13.81 10.02 -2.83
N THR A 39 -14.50 9.07 -3.45
CA THR A 39 -14.53 8.87 -4.92
C THR A 39 -15.94 9.00 -5.49
N TYR A 40 -16.82 9.72 -4.79
CA TYR A 40 -18.24 9.75 -5.12
C TYR A 40 -18.47 10.22 -6.55
N GLY A 41 -19.19 9.42 -7.34
CA GLY A 41 -19.49 9.74 -8.73
C GLY A 41 -18.43 9.33 -9.75
N GLU A 42 -17.23 8.91 -9.32
CA GLU A 42 -16.17 8.43 -10.22
C GLU A 42 -16.52 7.06 -10.83
N LEU A 43 -15.97 6.80 -12.02
CA LEU A 43 -16.20 5.58 -12.77
C LEU A 43 -15.08 4.57 -12.55
N PHE A 44 -15.49 3.33 -12.26
CA PHE A 44 -14.59 2.19 -12.09
C PHE A 44 -15.05 1.02 -12.94
N PHE A 45 -14.08 0.24 -13.40
CA PHE A 45 -14.30 -1.02 -14.10
C PHE A 45 -13.79 -2.14 -13.21
N LYS A 46 -14.69 -3.07 -12.83
CA LYS A 46 -14.35 -4.15 -11.91
C LYS A 46 -14.87 -5.50 -12.36
N CYS A 47 -14.28 -6.57 -11.84
CA CYS A 47 -14.84 -7.90 -11.97
C CYS A 47 -16.17 -7.98 -11.18
N PRO A 48 -17.22 -8.62 -11.71
CA PRO A 48 -18.42 -8.94 -10.93
C PRO A 48 -18.09 -9.70 -9.64
N ASN A 49 -17.11 -10.59 -9.71
CA ASN A 49 -16.62 -11.38 -8.57
C ASN A 49 -15.65 -10.59 -7.67
N ASN A 50 -15.54 -9.27 -7.79
CA ASN A 50 -14.87 -8.43 -6.77
C ASN A 50 -15.93 -8.00 -5.74
N ILE A 51 -16.12 -8.79 -4.69
CA ILE A 51 -17.13 -8.51 -3.65
C ILE A 51 -16.45 -7.66 -2.57
N LYS A 52 -17.13 -6.61 -2.10
CA LYS A 52 -16.60 -5.80 -1.00
C LYS A 52 -16.50 -6.66 0.25
N GLU A 53 -15.45 -6.44 1.04
CA GLU A 53 -15.21 -7.07 2.36
C GLU A 53 -14.86 -8.56 2.35
N ASP A 54 -14.77 -9.20 1.18
CA ASP A 54 -14.25 -10.56 1.05
C ASP A 54 -12.91 -10.57 0.29
N SER A 55 -11.83 -10.86 1.02
CA SER A 55 -10.46 -10.93 0.51
C SER A 55 -10.20 -12.15 -0.39
N ARG A 56 -11.10 -13.13 -0.42
CA ARG A 56 -11.01 -14.31 -1.30
C ARG A 56 -11.54 -14.03 -2.71
N THR A 57 -12.06 -12.83 -2.95
CA THR A 57 -12.73 -12.48 -4.19
C THR A 57 -11.78 -11.81 -5.18
N CYS A 58 -12.18 -11.74 -6.45
CA CYS A 58 -11.31 -11.26 -7.52
C CYS A 58 -10.83 -9.83 -7.25
N GLY A 59 -9.52 -9.57 -7.30
CA GLY A 59 -8.95 -8.23 -7.06
C GLY A 59 -9.01 -7.26 -8.25
N PHE A 60 -9.70 -7.62 -9.34
CA PHE A 60 -9.72 -6.77 -10.53
C PHE A 60 -10.68 -5.58 -10.35
N ILE A 61 -10.10 -4.41 -10.13
CA ILE A 61 -10.76 -3.10 -10.13
C ILE A 61 -9.78 -2.04 -10.67
N ARG A 62 -10.26 -1.14 -11.53
CA ARG A 62 -9.48 -0.08 -12.17
C ARG A 62 -10.31 1.18 -12.30
N SER A 63 -9.68 2.35 -12.17
CA SER A 63 -10.32 3.62 -12.56
C SER A 63 -10.49 3.68 -14.08
N GLU A 64 -11.33 4.59 -14.58
CA GLU A 64 -11.58 4.73 -16.03
C GLU A 64 -10.28 4.89 -16.85
N GLY A 65 -9.36 5.76 -16.43
CA GLY A 65 -8.08 5.95 -17.12
C GLY A 65 -7.20 4.69 -17.09
N GLN A 66 -7.11 4.01 -15.95
CA GLN A 66 -6.35 2.76 -15.85
C GLN A 66 -6.95 1.65 -16.72
N TYR A 67 -8.27 1.60 -16.81
CA TYR A 67 -8.98 0.64 -17.63
C TYR A 67 -8.79 0.92 -19.13
N GLU A 68 -8.80 2.18 -19.54
CA GLU A 68 -8.49 2.57 -20.92
C GLU A 68 -7.09 2.13 -21.34
N PHE A 69 -6.08 2.36 -20.50
CA PHE A 69 -4.71 1.89 -20.76
C PHE A 69 -4.64 0.36 -20.88
N TYR A 70 -5.37 -0.36 -20.02
CA TYR A 70 -5.44 -1.82 -20.05
C TYR A 70 -6.02 -2.33 -21.37
N VAL A 71 -7.19 -1.80 -21.78
CA VAL A 71 -7.85 -2.20 -23.03
C VAL A 71 -6.99 -1.91 -24.26
N ARG A 72 -6.39 -0.71 -24.35
CA ARG A 72 -5.48 -0.37 -25.46
C ARG A 72 -4.28 -1.33 -25.55
N GLY A 73 -3.84 -1.87 -24.42
CA GLY A 73 -2.79 -2.90 -24.37
C GLY A 73 -3.23 -4.24 -24.96
N LEU A 74 -4.49 -4.64 -24.74
CA LEU A 74 -5.07 -5.86 -25.30
C LEU A 74 -5.23 -5.76 -26.83
N GLU A 75 -5.76 -4.65 -27.33
CA GLU A 75 -5.94 -4.45 -28.78
C GLU A 75 -4.61 -4.52 -29.55
N LYS A 76 -3.52 -4.06 -28.95
CA LYS A 76 -2.18 -4.17 -29.55
C LYS A 76 -1.69 -5.62 -29.59
N LYS A 77 -2.07 -6.43 -28.60
CA LYS A 77 -1.71 -7.85 -28.53
C LYS A 77 -2.49 -8.67 -29.57
N ASP A 78 -3.78 -8.39 -29.73
CA ASP A 78 -4.64 -9.08 -30.72
C ASP A 78 -4.18 -8.77 -32.15
N ARG A 79 -3.91 -7.51 -32.47
CA ARG A 79 -3.34 -7.12 -33.78
C ARG A 79 -1.91 -7.66 -34.02
N GLY A 80 -1.17 -7.96 -32.95
CA GLY A 80 0.14 -8.60 -33.04
C GLY A 80 0.06 -10.12 -33.21
N LEU A 81 -1.05 -10.74 -32.82
CA LEU A 81 -1.33 -12.17 -33.01
C LEU A 81 -1.87 -12.46 -34.42
N GLU A 82 -2.64 -11.54 -35.01
CA GLU A 82 -3.15 -11.69 -36.40
C GLU A 82 -2.04 -11.62 -37.48
N LYS A 83 -0.84 -11.12 -37.16
CA LYS A 83 0.28 -11.02 -38.12
C LYS A 83 1.20 -12.25 -38.18
N LYS A 84 0.80 -13.39 -37.61
CA LYS A 84 1.66 -14.58 -37.46
C LYS A 84 1.51 -15.70 -38.49
N ASP A 85 0.63 -15.57 -39.49
CA ASP A 85 0.38 -16.66 -40.45
C ASP A 85 1.10 -16.52 -41.81
N GLU A 86 1.94 -15.49 -42.00
CA GLU A 86 2.83 -15.44 -43.17
C GLU A 86 4.29 -15.22 -42.74
N ASP A 87 5.04 -16.31 -42.89
CA ASP A 87 6.49 -16.45 -43.00
C ASP A 87 7.33 -16.62 -41.72
N GLU A 88 8.14 -17.68 -41.77
CA GLU A 88 8.88 -18.26 -40.65
C GLU A 88 10.11 -17.42 -40.28
N GLY A 89 10.30 -17.24 -38.96
CA GLY A 89 11.63 -17.20 -38.37
C GLY A 89 12.32 -15.84 -38.25
N HIS A 90 12.07 -15.13 -37.15
CA HIS A 90 13.12 -14.89 -36.15
C HIS A 90 12.56 -14.28 -34.86
N HIS A 91 13.08 -14.82 -33.77
CA HIS A 91 12.70 -14.61 -32.38
C HIS A 91 13.29 -13.30 -31.87
N PHE A 92 12.47 -12.37 -31.33
CA PHE A 92 12.73 -11.67 -30.07
C PHE A 92 11.54 -10.77 -29.68
N GLY A 93 10.55 -11.37 -29.04
CA GLY A 93 9.66 -10.64 -28.13
C GLY A 93 10.18 -10.90 -26.73
N ASP A 94 11.04 -10.04 -26.20
CA ASP A 94 11.60 -10.22 -24.85
C ASP A 94 12.18 -8.91 -24.30
N GLY A 95 11.31 -7.91 -24.10
CA GLY A 95 11.67 -6.69 -23.37
C GLY A 95 10.74 -6.39 -22.19
N ASN A 96 9.50 -6.87 -22.27
CA ASN A 96 8.46 -6.56 -21.30
C ASN A 96 8.30 -7.65 -20.22
N ASP A 97 8.82 -8.86 -20.48
CA ASP A 97 8.72 -10.00 -19.57
C ASP A 97 9.81 -9.92 -18.48
N VAL A 98 11.00 -9.45 -18.85
CA VAL A 98 12.10 -9.11 -17.92
C VAL A 98 11.67 -8.01 -16.94
N LEU A 99 11.10 -6.91 -17.45
CA LEU A 99 10.61 -5.81 -16.59
C LEU A 99 9.47 -6.27 -15.66
N ARG A 100 8.60 -7.17 -16.13
CA ARG A 100 7.54 -7.76 -15.33
C ARG A 100 8.10 -8.65 -14.23
N TRP A 101 9.09 -9.48 -14.53
CA TRP A 101 9.78 -10.32 -13.54
C TRP A 101 10.50 -9.48 -12.50
N GLN A 102 11.29 -8.48 -12.92
CA GLN A 102 11.94 -7.53 -12.01
C GLN A 102 10.94 -6.78 -11.13
N TRP A 103 9.77 -6.42 -11.66
CA TRP A 103 8.71 -5.78 -10.88
C TRP A 103 8.11 -6.70 -9.81
N PHE A 104 7.93 -7.99 -10.12
CA PHE A 104 7.45 -8.97 -9.13
C PHE A 104 8.48 -9.21 -8.02
N GLU A 105 9.75 -9.32 -8.38
CA GLU A 105 10.86 -9.48 -7.45
C GLU A 105 11.01 -8.25 -6.54
N LEU A 106 11.04 -7.05 -7.13
CA LEU A 106 11.10 -5.79 -6.38
C LEU A 106 9.88 -5.63 -5.45
N LYS A 107 8.69 -6.03 -5.89
CA LYS A 107 7.48 -5.97 -5.06
C LYS A 107 7.54 -6.94 -3.88
N GLN A 108 8.15 -8.11 -4.07
CA GLN A 108 8.38 -9.08 -3.00
C GLN A 108 9.42 -8.57 -2.00
N GLU A 109 10.52 -7.99 -2.48
CA GLU A 109 11.54 -7.35 -1.64
C GLU A 109 10.96 -6.18 -0.83
N VAL A 110 10.19 -5.29 -1.45
CA VAL A 110 9.51 -4.18 -0.76
C VAL A 110 8.50 -4.71 0.28
N GLY A 111 7.83 -5.83 0.00
CA GLY A 111 6.94 -6.49 0.94
C GLY A 111 7.68 -7.00 2.19
N MET A 112 8.81 -7.67 1.99
CA MET A 112 9.68 -8.15 3.07
C MET A 112 10.27 -6.98 3.87
N MET A 113 10.71 -5.92 3.18
CA MET A 113 11.27 -4.73 3.80
C MET A 113 10.22 -3.97 4.62
N LYS A 114 8.97 -3.90 4.15
CA LYS A 114 7.85 -3.32 4.91
C LYS A 114 7.63 -4.07 6.23
N GLN A 115 7.69 -5.39 6.22
CA GLN A 115 7.54 -6.20 7.44
C GLN A 115 8.70 -5.99 8.42
N GLN A 116 9.93 -5.81 7.90
CA GLN A 116 11.08 -5.43 8.74
C GLN A 116 10.91 -4.04 9.35
N VAL A 117 10.41 -3.06 8.58
CA VAL A 117 10.13 -1.71 9.10
C VAL A 117 9.03 -1.73 10.16
N ASP A 118 7.95 -2.49 9.94
CA ASP A 118 6.87 -2.64 10.92
C ASP A 118 7.38 -3.28 12.22
N THR A 119 8.29 -4.27 12.11
CA THR A 119 8.94 -4.92 13.26
C THR A 119 9.86 -3.95 14.01
N ALA A 120 10.73 -3.23 13.29
CA ALA A 120 11.62 -2.24 13.89
C ALA A 120 10.85 -1.10 14.57
N ALA A 121 9.69 -0.70 14.02
CA ALA A 121 8.83 0.30 14.65
C ALA A 121 8.30 -0.16 16.02
N VAL A 122 7.92 -1.44 16.15
CA VAL A 122 7.50 -2.03 17.43
C VAL A 122 8.64 -2.06 18.43
N GLU A 123 9.84 -2.47 17.99
CA GLU A 123 11.04 -2.50 18.84
C GLU A 123 11.42 -1.10 19.34
N ILE A 124 11.41 -0.09 18.46
CA ILE A 124 11.65 1.31 18.83
C ILE A 124 10.60 1.80 19.84
N GLY A 125 9.34 1.39 19.68
CA GLY A 125 8.28 1.69 20.64
C GLY A 125 8.57 1.11 22.02
N ASN A 126 8.98 -0.15 22.08
CA ASN A 126 9.32 -0.83 23.34
C ASN A 126 10.57 -0.21 24.00
N LEU A 127 11.60 0.09 23.21
CA LEU A 127 12.81 0.78 23.69
C LEU A 127 12.49 2.16 24.26
N LYS A 128 11.59 2.93 23.63
CA LYS A 128 11.14 4.21 24.19
C LYS A 128 10.49 4.03 25.56
N MET A 129 9.64 3.02 25.74
CA MET A 129 9.02 2.71 27.04
C MET A 129 10.08 2.40 28.11
N GLN A 130 11.05 1.54 27.80
CA GLN A 130 12.15 1.23 28.73
C GLN A 130 12.95 2.48 29.13
N ILE A 131 13.18 3.41 28.18
CA ILE A 131 13.87 4.67 28.48
C ILE A 131 13.04 5.57 29.41
N TYR A 132 11.71 5.62 29.24
CA TYR A 132 10.85 6.37 30.15
C TYR A 132 10.90 5.81 31.57
N GLU A 133 10.80 4.49 31.73
CA GLU A 133 10.89 3.82 33.04
C GLU A 133 12.26 4.04 33.69
N LEU A 134 13.36 3.90 32.94
CA LEU A 134 14.71 4.15 33.47
C LEU A 134 14.91 5.61 33.90
N LYS A 135 14.33 6.57 33.18
CA LYS A 135 14.35 7.98 33.59
C LYS A 135 13.60 8.20 34.90
N GLU A 136 12.46 7.54 35.07
CA GLU A 136 11.68 7.61 36.29
C GLU A 136 12.42 6.98 37.47
N GLN A 137 12.99 5.78 37.29
CA GLN A 137 13.83 5.12 38.29
C GLN A 137 15.03 5.99 38.70
N LYS A 138 15.70 6.62 37.72
CA LYS A 138 16.81 7.55 38.00
C LYS A 138 16.36 8.74 38.84
N ALA A 139 15.20 9.33 38.53
CA ALA A 139 14.67 10.46 39.30
C ALA A 139 14.35 10.03 40.75
N ALA A 140 13.69 8.89 40.93
CA ALA A 140 13.40 8.33 42.25
C ALA A 140 14.67 8.06 43.07
N PHE A 141 15.72 7.53 42.42
CA PHE A 141 17.01 7.27 43.06
C PHE A 141 17.74 8.56 43.49
N LEU A 142 17.71 9.61 42.68
CA LEU A 142 18.28 10.91 43.06
C LEU A 142 17.53 11.54 44.24
N MET A 143 16.21 11.38 44.29
CA MET A 143 15.38 11.84 45.40
C MET A 143 15.65 11.07 46.69
N SER A 144 15.90 9.76 46.64
CA SER A 144 16.23 8.99 47.84
C SER A 144 17.60 9.37 48.42
N ILE A 145 18.61 9.59 47.56
CA ILE A 145 19.94 10.05 47.99
C ILE A 145 19.85 11.42 48.65
N SER A 146 19.11 12.37 48.07
CA SER A 146 19.02 13.73 48.62
C SER A 146 18.37 13.75 50.02
N VAL A 147 17.31 12.95 50.21
CA VAL A 147 16.65 12.79 51.53
C VAL A 147 17.59 12.15 52.54
N ALA A 148 18.34 11.11 52.15
CA ALA A 148 19.30 10.44 53.03
C ALA A 148 20.43 11.39 53.48
N VAL A 149 21.00 12.17 52.55
CA VAL A 149 22.03 13.16 52.85
C VAL A 149 21.49 14.25 53.78
N ALA A 150 20.31 14.80 53.50
CA ALA A 150 19.67 15.80 54.37
C ALA A 150 19.43 15.27 55.79
N GLY A 151 18.98 14.01 55.91
CA GLY A 151 18.81 13.35 57.20
C GLY A 151 20.12 13.19 57.99
N LEU A 152 21.21 12.76 57.33
CA LEU A 152 22.53 12.64 57.95
C LEU A 152 23.09 14.00 58.40
N VAL A 153 22.96 15.02 57.56
CA VAL A 153 23.37 16.39 57.90
C VAL A 153 22.58 16.91 59.10
N GLY A 154 21.25 16.73 59.10
CA GLY A 154 20.40 17.11 60.23
C GLY A 154 20.80 16.41 61.53
N LEU A 155 21.13 15.12 61.46
CA LEU A 155 21.59 14.35 62.62
C LEU A 155 22.93 14.86 63.16
N LEU A 156 23.91 15.13 62.27
CA LEU A 156 25.20 15.70 62.65
C LEU A 156 25.05 17.08 63.31
N VAL A 157 24.24 17.97 62.72
CA VAL A 157 23.95 19.29 63.29
C VAL A 157 23.27 19.14 64.66
N GLY A 158 22.31 18.23 64.80
CA GLY A 158 21.64 17.96 66.07
C GLY A 158 22.61 17.46 67.16
N LEU A 159 23.55 16.59 66.81
CA LEU A 159 24.59 16.12 67.73
C LEU A 159 25.54 17.25 68.16
N LEU A 160 25.94 18.13 67.24
CA LEU A 160 26.80 19.28 67.54
C LEU A 160 26.10 20.28 68.48
N VAL A 161 24.87 20.66 68.19
CA VAL A 161 24.08 21.57 69.04
C VAL A 161 23.93 20.99 70.45
N ARG A 162 23.64 19.69 70.55
CA ARG A 162 23.53 19.00 71.85
C ARG A 162 24.85 18.96 72.62
N ALA A 163 25.98 18.80 71.93
CA ALA A 163 27.31 18.82 72.55
C ALA A 163 27.69 20.22 73.04
N MET A 164 27.31 21.28 72.33
CA MET A 164 27.57 22.67 72.72
C MET A 164 26.74 23.15 73.92
N TRP A 165 25.60 22.51 74.20
CA TRP A 165 24.71 22.84 75.32
C TRP A 165 24.93 21.97 76.56
N LYS A 166 25.97 21.14 76.56
CA LYS A 166 26.47 20.38 77.70
C LYS A 166 27.75 21.01 78.23
#